data_AF-A0A9D9YB44-F1
#
_entry.id   AF-A0A9D9YB44-F1
#
_cell.length_a   1.000
_cell.length_b   1.000
_cell.length_c   1.000
_cell.angle_alpha   90.00
_cell.angle_beta   90.00
_cell.angle_gamma   90.00
#
_symmetry.space_group_name_H-M   'P 1'
#
loop_
_entity.id
_entity.type
_entity.pdbx_description
1 polymer ?
#
loop_
_entity_poly.entity_id
_entity_poly.type
_entity_poly.pdbx_seq_one_letter_code
_entity_poly.pdbx_strand_id
1 'polypeptide(L)'
;MKRSAPSSLYQFFITLPDRFYPFRTEVEGRWVRGLRAYEKAVARHERKYGHGHIGYGLNCYRSCFHVLGSIVLIVIATFVAKNYFGSDAALYILLALVVVGMAFQEFYLHPKRYRQLRKKGVLDWLSWTVPIGVYLYFFI
;
A
#
# COMPACT_ATOMS: atom_id res chain seq x y z
N MET A 1 24.86 14.25 -3.97
CA MET A 1 24.54 12.80 -3.88
C MET A 1 23.71 12.37 -5.08
N LYS A 2 24.31 11.68 -6.06
CA LYS A 2 23.55 11.06 -7.16
C LYS A 2 22.76 9.89 -6.58
N ARG A 3 21.43 10.00 -6.55
CA ARG A 3 20.54 8.91 -6.12
C ARG A 3 20.66 7.78 -7.14
N SER A 4 21.11 6.60 -6.72
CA SER A 4 20.99 5.39 -7.53
C SER A 4 19.52 5.18 -7.87
N ALA A 5 19.22 4.94 -9.14
CA ALA A 5 17.88 4.58 -9.55
C ALA A 5 17.49 3.29 -8.79
N PRO A 6 16.32 3.23 -8.13
CA PRO A 6 15.88 2.00 -7.50
C PRO A 6 15.86 0.85 -8.51
N SER A 7 16.24 -0.35 -8.08
CA SER A 7 16.28 -1.53 -8.95
C SER A 7 14.92 -1.76 -9.65
N SER A 8 14.94 -2.25 -10.89
CA SER A 8 13.71 -2.42 -11.68
C SER A 8 12.70 -3.35 -10.99
N LEU A 9 13.19 -4.32 -10.21
CA LEU A 9 12.39 -5.23 -9.38
C LEU A 9 11.65 -4.50 -8.25
N TYR A 10 12.34 -3.64 -7.49
CA TYR A 10 11.68 -2.87 -6.43
C TYR A 10 10.56 -2.00 -7.01
N GLN A 11 10.84 -1.32 -8.14
CA GLN A 11 9.83 -0.53 -8.85
C GLN A 11 8.67 -1.40 -9.36
N PHE A 12 8.94 -2.62 -9.82
CA PHE A 12 7.90 -3.54 -10.24
C PHE A 12 6.92 -3.87 -9.12
N PHE A 13 7.40 -4.25 -7.94
CA PHE A 13 6.54 -4.64 -6.82
C PHE A 13 5.74 -3.47 -6.25
N ILE A 14 6.36 -2.29 -6.07
CA ILE A 14 5.65 -1.14 -5.50
C ILE A 14 4.57 -0.57 -6.46
N THR A 15 4.73 -0.77 -7.77
CA THR A 15 3.77 -0.33 -8.80
C THR A 15 2.78 -1.42 -9.19
N LEU A 16 2.83 -2.59 -8.54
CA LEU A 16 1.95 -3.71 -8.87
C LEU A 16 0.46 -3.32 -8.78
N PRO A 17 -0.04 -2.62 -7.73
CA PRO A 17 -1.43 -2.18 -7.69
C PRO A 17 -1.79 -1.25 -8.84
N ASP A 18 -0.87 -0.35 -9.22
CA ASP A 18 -1.11 0.64 -10.26
C ASP A 18 -1.21 -0.02 -11.65
N ARG A 19 -0.46 -1.11 -11.86
CA ARG A 19 -0.50 -1.92 -13.09
C ARG A 19 -1.84 -2.64 -13.25
N PHE A 20 -2.49 -3.04 -12.17
CA PHE A 20 -3.81 -3.68 -12.18
C PHE A 20 -4.98 -2.70 -12.16
N TYR A 21 -4.73 -1.38 -12.26
CA TYR A 21 -5.78 -0.37 -12.20
C TYR A 21 -6.86 -0.61 -13.27
N PRO A 22 -8.10 -0.96 -12.88
CA PRO A 22 -9.08 -1.53 -13.81
C PRO A 22 -9.84 -0.46 -14.59
N PHE A 23 -9.83 0.78 -14.11
CA PHE A 23 -10.64 1.85 -14.67
C PHE A 23 -9.97 2.46 -15.90
N ARG A 24 -10.76 2.66 -16.96
CA ARG A 24 -10.30 3.30 -18.19
C ARG A 24 -10.26 4.82 -18.05
N THR A 25 -9.31 5.48 -18.71
CA THR A 25 -9.28 6.93 -18.86
C THR A 25 -8.82 7.28 -20.27
N GLU A 26 -9.40 8.32 -20.85
CA GLU A 26 -8.96 8.87 -22.13
C GLU A 26 -7.65 9.65 -21.97
N VAL A 27 -6.66 9.28 -22.77
CA VAL A 27 -5.36 9.95 -22.88
C VAL A 27 -5.08 10.11 -24.37
N GLU A 28 -4.95 11.36 -24.83
CA GLU A 28 -4.59 11.68 -26.23
C GLU A 28 -5.55 11.01 -27.25
N GLY A 29 -6.86 11.06 -26.99
CA GLY A 29 -7.88 10.48 -27.87
C GLY A 29 -7.99 8.95 -27.81
N ARG A 30 -7.25 8.28 -26.92
CA ARG A 30 -7.29 6.82 -26.75
C ARG A 30 -7.70 6.43 -25.34
N TRP A 31 -8.60 5.46 -25.23
CA TRP A 31 -8.96 4.86 -23.95
C TRP A 31 -7.87 3.88 -23.49
N VAL A 32 -7.20 4.20 -22.38
CA VAL A 32 -6.14 3.36 -21.80
C VAL A 32 -6.56 2.81 -20.43
N ARG A 33 -5.91 1.73 -19.96
CA ARG A 33 -6.08 1.08 -18.64
C ARG A 33 -4.74 0.89 -17.94
N GLY A 34 -4.76 0.39 -16.70
CA GLY A 34 -3.56 0.08 -15.92
C GLY A 34 -2.79 1.34 -15.50
N LEU A 35 -1.46 1.23 -15.45
CA LEU A 35 -0.58 2.27 -14.90
C LEU A 35 -0.78 3.64 -15.56
N ARG A 36 -0.91 3.70 -16.89
CA ARG A 36 -1.13 4.98 -17.61
C ARG A 36 -2.46 5.64 -17.22
N ALA A 37 -3.52 4.85 -17.05
CA ALA A 37 -4.82 5.36 -16.63
C ALA A 37 -4.78 5.83 -15.17
N TYR A 38 -4.08 5.08 -14.32
CA TYR A 38 -3.82 5.43 -12.92
C TYR A 38 -3.10 6.78 -12.80
N GLU A 39 -1.96 6.94 -13.48
CA GLU A 39 -1.15 8.17 -13.45
C GLU A 39 -1.97 9.38 -13.93
N LYS A 40 -2.75 9.22 -15.00
CA LYS A 40 -3.64 10.29 -15.48
C LYS A 40 -4.72 10.64 -14.45
N ALA A 41 -5.28 9.65 -13.76
CA ALA A 41 -6.29 9.86 -12.72
C ALA A 41 -5.72 10.60 -11.49
N VAL A 42 -4.50 10.26 -11.06
CA VAL A 42 -3.75 10.99 -10.02
C VAL A 42 -3.53 12.43 -10.46
N ALA A 43 -2.89 12.65 -11.61
CA ALA A 43 -2.55 13.97 -12.10
C ALA A 43 -3.77 14.88 -12.27
N ARG A 44 -4.92 14.32 -12.68
CA ARG A 44 -6.19 15.06 -12.77
C ARG A 44 -6.69 15.53 -11.40
N HIS A 45 -6.62 14.68 -10.38
CA HIS A 45 -7.04 15.07 -9.03
C HIS A 45 -6.09 16.08 -8.39
N GLU A 46 -4.79 15.91 -8.57
CA GLU A 46 -3.80 16.87 -8.07
C GLU A 46 -3.97 18.25 -8.71
N ARG A 47 -4.25 18.33 -10.01
CA ARG A 47 -4.55 19.62 -10.67
C ARG A 47 -5.80 20.29 -10.12
N LYS A 48 -6.82 19.52 -9.72
CA LYS A 48 -8.11 20.06 -9.27
C LYS A 48 -8.11 20.45 -7.79
N TYR A 49 -7.50 19.65 -6.93
CA TYR A 49 -7.59 19.79 -5.47
C TYR A 49 -6.25 20.10 -4.80
N GLY A 50 -5.19 20.25 -5.58
CA GLY A 50 -3.84 20.48 -5.08
C GLY A 50 -3.11 19.18 -4.73
N HIS A 51 -1.84 19.35 -4.37
CA HIS A 51 -0.90 18.25 -4.23
C HIS A 51 -1.29 17.23 -3.14
N GLY A 52 -0.97 15.95 -3.38
CA GLY A 52 -1.26 14.86 -2.44
C GLY A 52 -2.73 14.43 -2.37
N HIS A 53 -3.62 15.09 -3.13
CA HIS A 53 -5.00 14.65 -3.29
C HIS A 53 -5.11 13.59 -4.39
N ILE A 54 -5.52 12.40 -3.99
CA ILE A 54 -5.97 11.35 -4.90
C ILE A 54 -7.47 11.16 -4.72
N GLY A 55 -8.20 10.97 -5.82
CA GLY A 55 -9.66 10.87 -5.81
C GLY A 55 -10.17 9.74 -4.92
N TYR A 56 -11.39 9.88 -4.39
CA TYR A 56 -11.98 8.89 -3.49
C TYR A 56 -11.99 7.47 -4.08
N GLY A 57 -12.39 7.32 -5.35
CA GLY A 57 -12.37 6.01 -6.01
C GLY A 57 -10.97 5.41 -6.12
N LEU A 58 -9.94 6.25 -6.28
CA LEU A 58 -8.54 5.80 -6.32
C LEU A 58 -8.03 5.40 -4.94
N ASN A 59 -8.40 6.16 -3.90
CA ASN A 59 -8.14 5.80 -2.51
C ASN A 59 -8.77 4.44 -2.19
N CYS A 60 -10.06 4.27 -2.47
CA CYS A 60 -10.78 3.02 -2.22
C CYS A 60 -10.10 1.83 -2.92
N TYR A 61 -9.78 1.98 -4.21
CA TYR A 61 -9.04 0.97 -4.96
C TYR A 61 -7.71 0.59 -4.29
N ARG A 62 -6.90 1.57 -3.88
CA ARG A 62 -5.62 1.31 -3.20
C ARG A 62 -5.81 0.66 -1.83
N SER A 63 -6.81 1.10 -1.07
CA SER A 63 -7.15 0.50 0.23
C SER A 63 -7.53 -0.98 0.07
N CYS A 64 -8.21 -1.38 -1.00
CA CYS A 64 -8.46 -2.80 -1.28
C CYS A 64 -7.16 -3.59 -1.45
N PHE A 65 -6.17 -3.04 -2.16
CA PHE A 65 -4.86 -3.69 -2.29
C PHE A 65 -4.09 -3.77 -0.96
N HIS A 66 -4.23 -2.78 -0.08
CA HIS A 66 -3.64 -2.85 1.26
C HIS A 66 -4.30 -3.94 2.11
N VAL A 67 -5.62 -4.07 2.07
CA VAL A 67 -6.33 -5.16 2.75
C VAL A 67 -5.89 -6.53 2.20
N LEU A 68 -5.86 -6.70 0.88
CA LEU A 68 -5.36 -7.95 0.27
C LEU A 68 -3.89 -8.23 0.66
N GLY A 69 -3.05 -7.21 0.63
CA GLY A 69 -1.65 -7.30 1.06
C GLY A 69 -1.53 -7.72 2.52
N SER A 70 -2.40 -7.20 3.41
CA SER A 70 -2.40 -7.54 4.82
C SER A 70 -2.78 -9.01 5.07
N ILE A 71 -3.74 -9.54 4.30
CA ILE A 71 -4.14 -10.95 4.39
C ILE A 71 -2.96 -11.85 3.97
N VAL A 72 -2.32 -11.52 2.84
CA VAL A 72 -1.14 -12.26 2.38
C VAL A 72 -0.02 -12.21 3.42
N LEU A 73 0.21 -11.05 4.01
CA LEU A 73 1.22 -10.86 5.04
C LEU A 73 0.92 -11.70 6.30
N ILE A 74 -0.32 -11.75 6.75
CA ILE A 74 -0.75 -12.57 7.90
C ILE A 74 -0.49 -14.05 7.64
N VAL A 75 -0.86 -14.54 6.44
CA VAL A 75 -0.63 -15.94 6.04
C VAL A 75 0.86 -16.26 6.06
N ILE A 76 1.69 -15.41 5.46
CA ILE A 76 3.15 -15.59 5.43
C ILE A 76 3.72 -15.55 6.85
N ALA A 77 3.35 -14.56 7.67
CA ALA A 77 3.84 -14.43 9.03
C ALA A 77 3.46 -15.64 9.88
N THR A 78 2.23 -16.15 9.74
CA THR A 78 1.75 -17.34 10.44
C THR A 78 2.49 -18.59 9.99
N PHE A 79 2.68 -18.76 8.68
CA PHE A 79 3.46 -19.87 8.13
C PHE A 79 4.90 -19.84 8.66
N VAL A 80 5.55 -18.68 8.64
CA VAL A 80 6.92 -18.51 9.12
C VAL A 80 7.01 -18.78 10.63
N ALA A 81 6.12 -18.18 11.43
CA ALA A 81 6.09 -18.36 12.88
C ALA A 81 5.96 -19.84 13.28
N LYS A 82 5.03 -20.58 12.65
CA LYS A 82 4.77 -21.98 12.97
C LYS A 82 5.85 -22.93 12.45
N ASN A 83 6.28 -22.78 11.20
CA ASN A 83 7.16 -23.77 10.57
C ASN A 83 8.65 -23.53 10.83
N TYR A 84 9.07 -22.28 11.08
CA TYR A 84 10.49 -21.96 11.30
C TYR A 84 10.81 -21.69 12.76
N PHE A 85 9.91 -21.05 13.51
CA PHE A 85 10.15 -20.70 14.91
C PHE A 85 9.43 -21.63 15.90
N GLY A 86 8.40 -22.35 15.47
CA GLY A 86 7.63 -23.26 16.33
C GLY A 86 6.98 -22.56 17.52
N SER A 87 6.69 -21.25 17.43
CA SER A 87 6.24 -20.45 18.57
C SER A 87 5.18 -19.43 18.18
N ASP A 88 4.10 -19.38 18.94
CA ASP A 88 3.05 -18.37 18.78
C ASP A 88 3.57 -16.96 19.15
N ALA A 89 4.52 -16.88 20.09
CA ALA A 89 5.18 -15.62 20.43
C ALA A 89 5.88 -14.98 19.22
N ALA A 90 6.45 -15.81 18.32
CA ALA A 90 7.10 -15.32 17.11
C ALA A 90 6.10 -14.64 16.17
N LEU A 91 4.85 -15.12 16.10
CA LEU A 91 3.81 -14.50 15.27
C LEU A 91 3.49 -13.08 15.75
N TYR A 92 3.29 -12.90 17.06
CA TYR A 92 3.02 -11.58 17.64
C TYR A 92 4.17 -10.60 17.38
N ILE A 93 5.41 -11.04 17.54
CA ILE A 93 6.59 -10.22 17.28
C ILE A 93 6.67 -9.83 15.80
N LEU A 94 6.47 -10.78 14.88
CA LEU A 94 6.49 -10.52 13.45
C LEU A 94 5.42 -9.50 13.03
N LEU A 95 4.18 -9.68 13.51
CA LEU A 95 3.08 -8.76 13.21
C LEU A 95 3.32 -7.37 13.83
N ALA A 96 3.84 -7.30 15.06
CA ALA A 96 4.19 -6.04 15.69
C ALA A 96 5.27 -5.27 14.91
N LEU A 97 6.33 -5.96 14.47
CA LEU A 97 7.39 -5.38 13.63
C LEU A 97 6.82 -4.84 12.31
N VAL A 98 5.89 -5.57 11.70
CA VAL A 98 5.20 -5.11 10.49
C VAL A 98 4.38 -3.84 10.76
N VAL A 99 3.60 -3.79 11.85
CA VAL A 99 2.82 -2.60 12.22
C VAL A 99 3.72 -1.37 12.43
N VAL A 100 4.85 -1.54 13.11
CA VAL A 100 5.85 -0.48 13.31
C VAL A 100 6.47 -0.05 11.98
N GLY A 101 6.88 -1.01 11.14
CA GLY A 101 7.44 -0.73 9.82
C GLY A 101 6.46 0.05 8.92
N MET A 102 5.18 -0.32 8.93
CA MET A 102 4.14 0.39 8.18
C MET A 102 3.89 1.78 8.73
N ALA A 103 3.89 1.97 10.06
CA ALA A 103 3.79 3.30 10.65
C ALA A 103 4.96 4.19 10.21
N PHE A 104 6.18 3.67 10.23
CA PHE A 104 7.36 4.40 9.74
C PHE A 104 7.23 4.73 8.25
N GLN A 105 6.80 3.78 7.43
CA GLN A 105 6.58 4.03 6.00
C GLN A 105 5.55 5.15 5.77
N GLU A 106 4.36 5.05 6.37
CA GLU A 106 3.24 5.95 6.10
C GLU A 106 3.41 7.35 6.69
N PHE A 107 4.05 7.47 7.85
CA PHE A 107 4.14 8.74 8.57
C PHE A 107 5.51 9.43 8.46
N TYR A 108 6.55 8.70 8.06
CA TYR A 108 7.89 9.29 7.89
C TYR A 108 8.37 9.27 6.43
N LEU A 109 8.33 8.12 5.75
CA LEU A 109 8.88 8.02 4.39
C LEU A 109 7.95 8.60 3.32
N HIS A 110 6.68 8.24 3.32
CA HIS A 110 5.71 8.67 2.31
C HIS A 110 5.48 10.18 2.28
N PRO A 111 5.37 10.90 3.40
CA PRO A 111 5.27 12.36 3.38
C PRO A 111 6.50 13.03 2.79
N LYS A 112 7.70 12.49 3.03
CA LYS A 112 8.96 13.04 2.49
C LYS A 112 9.13 12.77 1.00
N ARG A 113 8.70 11.59 0.52
CA ARG A 113 8.92 11.14 -0.85
C ARG A 113 7.80 11.54 -1.81
N TYR A 114 6.56 11.45 -1.37
CA TYR A 114 5.36 11.61 -2.20
C TYR A 114 4.49 12.80 -1.76
N ARG A 115 4.93 13.56 -0.73
CA ARG A 115 4.16 14.65 -0.11
C ARG A 115 2.72 14.23 0.22
N GLN A 116 2.60 12.98 0.65
CA GLN A 116 1.34 12.35 1.04
C GLN A 116 0.69 13.12 2.20
N LEU A 117 -0.62 13.31 2.11
CA LEU A 117 -1.40 13.93 3.17
C LEU A 117 -1.50 13.00 4.38
N ARG A 118 -1.39 13.55 5.60
CA ARG A 118 -1.50 12.77 6.85
C ARG A 118 -2.78 11.93 6.92
N LYS A 119 -3.92 12.50 6.52
CA LYS A 119 -5.22 11.79 6.44
C LYS A 119 -5.15 10.54 5.56
N LYS A 120 -4.43 10.61 4.45
CA LYS A 120 -4.21 9.44 3.59
C LYS A 120 -3.31 8.41 4.28
N GLY A 121 -2.25 8.84 4.94
CA GLY A 121 -1.38 7.94 5.72
C GLY A 121 -2.14 7.19 6.81
N VAL A 122 -3.08 7.84 7.49
CA VAL A 122 -3.96 7.17 8.48
C VAL A 122 -4.84 6.12 7.83
N LEU A 123 -5.47 6.42 6.70
CA LEU A 123 -6.31 5.45 5.98
C LEU A 123 -5.50 4.26 5.49
N ASP A 124 -4.32 4.50 4.92
CA ASP A 124 -3.42 3.46 4.44
C ASP A 124 -2.96 2.59 5.62
N TRP A 125 -2.54 3.20 6.73
CA TRP A 125 -2.15 2.48 7.94
C TRP A 125 -3.29 1.62 8.49
N LEU A 126 -4.50 2.16 8.64
CA LEU A 126 -5.66 1.39 9.09
C LEU A 126 -6.02 0.24 8.15
N SER A 127 -5.95 0.46 6.83
CA SER A 127 -6.25 -0.60 5.86
C SER A 127 -5.29 -1.79 5.93
N TRP A 128 -4.10 -1.59 6.50
CA TRP A 128 -3.15 -2.65 6.79
C TRP A 128 -3.33 -3.25 8.20
N THR A 129 -3.53 -2.41 9.23
CA THR A 129 -3.49 -2.85 10.63
C THR A 129 -4.80 -3.42 11.14
N VAL A 130 -5.96 -2.97 10.62
CA VAL A 130 -7.27 -3.47 11.05
C VAL A 130 -7.40 -4.97 10.74
N PRO A 131 -7.08 -5.48 9.53
CA PRO A 131 -7.12 -6.92 9.27
C PRO A 131 -6.21 -7.73 10.21
N ILE A 132 -5.05 -7.19 10.59
CA ILE A 132 -4.15 -7.83 11.57
C ILE A 132 -4.83 -7.92 12.94
N GLY A 133 -5.42 -6.83 13.42
CA GLY A 133 -6.14 -6.80 14.70
C GLY A 133 -7.34 -7.77 14.73
N VAL A 134 -8.12 -7.79 13.64
CA VAL A 134 -9.23 -8.74 13.47
C VAL A 134 -8.74 -10.19 13.51
N TYR A 135 -7.64 -10.49 12.80
CA TYR A 135 -7.06 -11.82 12.80
C TYR A 135 -6.62 -12.25 14.21
N LEU A 136 -5.87 -11.39 14.91
CA LEU A 136 -5.42 -11.66 16.28
C LEU A 136 -6.58 -11.83 17.27
N TYR A 137 -7.71 -11.16 17.05
CA TYR A 137 -8.87 -11.26 17.94
C TYR A 137 -9.69 -12.53 17.75
N PHE A 138 -9.82 -13.01 16.50
CA PHE A 138 -10.71 -14.14 16.19
C PHE A 138 -10.00 -15.50 16.04
N PHE A 139 -8.70 -15.51 15.72
CA PHE A 139 -8.01 -16.73 15.30
C PHE A 139 -6.81 -17.10 16.18
N ILE A 140 -6.47 -16.29 17.17
CA ILE A 140 -5.43 -16.55 18.16
C ILE A 140 -6.06 -16.46 19.55
#